data_AF-A0A9X6RWW7-F1
#
_entry.id   AF-A0A9X6RWW7-F1
#
_cell.length_a   1.000
_cell.length_b   1.000
_cell.length_c   1.000
_cell.angle_alpha   90.00
_cell.angle_beta   90.00
_cell.angle_gamma   90.00
#
_symmetry.space_group_name_H-M   'P 1'
#
loop_
_entity.id
_entity.type
_entity.pdbx_description
1 polymer ?
#
loop_
_entity_poly.entity_id
_entity_poly.type
_entity_poly.pdbx_seq_one_letter_code
_entity_poly.pdbx_strand_id
1 'polypeptide(L)'
;MKKIVLTMTKYIKRNIIKELVDHNTNKTRAALKLGISVRQVNRLIKSYPTKGKAAFVHRNTGRKTVNCFTTEINNKIIILHHTKYQ
;
A
#
# COMPACT_ATOMS: atom_id res chain seq x y z
N MET A 1 -0.87 -1.85 15.95
CA MET A 1 -0.47 -2.01 14.52
C MET A 1 -0.85 -0.74 13.75
N LYS A 2 0.00 -0.22 12.87
CA LYS A 2 -0.35 0.98 12.06
C LYS A 2 -1.54 0.67 11.13
N LYS A 3 -2.51 1.59 11.06
CA LYS A 3 -3.68 1.47 10.18
C LYS A 3 -3.23 1.43 8.72
N ILE A 4 -3.60 0.39 7.99
CA ILE A 4 -3.35 0.31 6.54
C ILE A 4 -4.43 1.11 5.82
N VAL A 5 -4.04 2.25 5.25
CA VAL A 5 -4.90 3.10 4.41
C VAL A 5 -4.57 2.84 2.95
N LEU A 6 -5.61 2.55 2.15
CA LEU A 6 -5.47 2.37 0.71
C LEU A 6 -5.98 3.63 0.01
N THR A 7 -5.23 4.09 -1.00
CA THR A 7 -5.72 5.05 -1.98
C THR A 7 -6.91 4.46 -2.74
N MET A 8 -7.81 5.29 -3.27
CA MET A 8 -8.99 4.84 -4.01
C MET A 8 -8.67 3.80 -5.11
N THR A 9 -7.59 4.00 -5.85
CA THR A 9 -7.14 3.05 -6.88
C THR A 9 -6.78 1.68 -6.31
N LYS A 10 -6.06 1.64 -5.18
CA LYS A 10 -5.71 0.40 -4.47
C LYS A 10 -6.94 -0.26 -3.84
N TYR A 11 -7.91 0.55 -3.39
CA TYR A 11 -9.17 0.07 -2.85
C TYR A 11 -10.03 -0.63 -3.91
N ILE A 12 -10.22 -0.01 -5.08
CA ILE A 12 -10.91 -0.62 -6.23
C ILE A 12 -10.21 -1.93 -6.63
N LYS A 13 -8.87 -1.90 -6.73
CA LYS A 13 -8.06 -3.08 -7.03
C LYS A 13 -8.27 -4.21 -6.04
N ARG A 14 -8.30 -3.90 -4.74
CA ARG A 14 -8.60 -4.88 -3.69
C ARG A 14 -9.98 -5.49 -3.87
N ASN A 15 -11.00 -4.67 -4.11
CA ASN A 15 -12.38 -5.15 -4.19
C ASN A 15 -12.58 -6.10 -5.36
N ILE A 16 -12.04 -5.76 -6.53
CA ILE A 16 -12.10 -6.63 -7.72
C ILE A 16 -11.36 -7.95 -7.49
N ILE A 17 -10.17 -7.92 -6.85
CA ILE A 17 -9.44 -9.15 -6.55
C ILE A 17 -10.14 -9.97 -5.46
N LYS A 18 -10.74 -9.32 -4.46
CA LYS A 18 -11.52 -10.00 -3.41
C LYS A 18 -12.71 -10.73 -4.03
N GLU A 19 -13.50 -10.04 -4.86
CA GLU A 19 -14.64 -10.62 -5.58
C GLU A 19 -14.20 -11.81 -6.44
N LEU A 20 -13.05 -11.71 -7.10
CA LEU A 20 -12.49 -12.81 -7.88
C LEU A 20 -12.12 -14.01 -7.03
N VAL A 21 -11.50 -13.81 -5.86
CA VAL A 21 -11.14 -14.89 -4.94
C VAL A 21 -12.38 -15.54 -4.32
N ASP A 22 -13.37 -14.74 -3.93
CA ASP A 22 -14.57 -15.22 -3.24
C ASP A 22 -15.54 -15.96 -4.19
N HIS A 23 -15.67 -15.50 -5.44
CA HIS A 23 -16.64 -16.04 -6.42
C HIS A 23 -16.00 -16.76 -7.62
N ASN A 24 -14.67 -16.92 -7.62
CA ASN A 24 -13.88 -17.57 -8.69
C ASN A 24 -14.21 -17.05 -10.12
N THR A 25 -14.39 -15.74 -10.26
CA THR A 25 -14.79 -15.10 -11.53
C THR A 25 -13.66 -15.07 -12.57
N ASN A 26 -14.00 -14.68 -13.80
CA ASN A 26 -13.06 -14.69 -14.92
C ASN A 26 -11.88 -13.70 -14.74
N LYS A 27 -10.66 -14.25 -14.72
CA LYS A 27 -9.39 -13.52 -14.58
C LYS A 27 -9.11 -12.52 -15.70
N THR A 28 -9.52 -12.82 -16.93
CA THR A 28 -9.30 -11.92 -18.08
C THR A 28 -10.18 -10.68 -17.97
N ARG A 29 -11.43 -10.85 -17.52
CA ARG A 29 -12.36 -9.74 -17.25
C ARG A 29 -11.83 -8.82 -16.15
N ALA A 30 -11.30 -9.39 -15.07
CA ALA A 30 -10.71 -8.58 -14.00
C ALA A 30 -9.44 -7.83 -14.46
N ALA A 31 -8.60 -8.47 -15.27
CA ALA A 31 -7.43 -7.85 -15.88
C ALA A 31 -7.83 -6.63 -16.74
N LEU A 32 -8.86 -6.78 -17.57
CA LEU A 32 -9.42 -5.70 -18.41
C LEU A 32 -10.02 -4.57 -17.56
N LYS A 33 -10.83 -4.90 -16.55
CA LYS A 33 -11.43 -3.90 -15.63
C LYS A 33 -10.39 -3.09 -14.85
N LEU A 34 -9.25 -3.71 -14.54
CA LEU A 34 -8.16 -3.08 -13.81
C LEU A 34 -7.09 -2.44 -14.71
N GLY A 35 -7.14 -2.68 -16.02
CA GLY A 35 -6.10 -2.24 -16.96
C GLY A 35 -4.71 -2.82 -16.65
N ILE A 36 -4.64 -4.06 -16.16
CA ILE A 36 -3.37 -4.74 -15.81
C ILE A 36 -3.27 -6.10 -16.49
N SER A 37 -2.05 -6.65 -16.54
CA SER A 37 -1.85 -7.99 -17.10
C SER A 37 -2.50 -9.09 -16.25
N VAL A 38 -2.93 -10.18 -16.90
CA VAL A 38 -3.43 -11.39 -16.22
C VAL A 38 -2.39 -11.95 -15.23
N ARG A 39 -1.09 -11.82 -15.55
CA ARG A 39 0.01 -12.18 -14.64
C ARG A 39 -0.05 -11.38 -13.33
N GLN A 40 -0.30 -10.07 -13.40
CA GLN A 40 -0.44 -9.23 -12.20
C GLN A 40 -1.68 -9.61 -11.39
N VAL A 41 -2.80 -9.93 -12.04
CA VAL A 41 -4.00 -10.46 -11.36
C VAL A 41 -3.67 -11.74 -10.60
N ASN A 42 -3.01 -12.71 -11.23
CA ASN A 42 -2.60 -13.96 -10.58
C ASN A 42 -1.66 -13.74 -9.39
N ARG A 43 -0.73 -12.78 -9.48
CA ARG A 43 0.14 -12.40 -8.34
C ARG A 43 -0.66 -11.81 -7.18
N LEU A 44 -1.70 -11.02 -7.46
CA LEU A 44 -2.57 -10.45 -6.43
C LEU A 44 -3.42 -11.54 -5.77
N ILE A 45 -4.00 -12.45 -6.56
CA ILE A 45 -4.74 -13.63 -6.06
C ILE A 45 -3.86 -14.45 -5.12
N LYS A 46 -2.61 -14.74 -5.48
CA LYS A 46 -1.68 -15.51 -4.63
C LYS A 46 -1.30 -14.77 -3.34
N SER A 47 -1.17 -13.44 -3.38
CA SER A 47 -0.71 -12.65 -2.23
C SER A 47 -1.83 -12.21 -1.28
N TYR A 48 -3.08 -12.17 -1.75
CA TYR A 48 -4.21 -11.70 -0.96
C TYR A 48 -4.54 -12.57 0.26
N PRO A 49 -4.58 -13.92 0.18
CA PRO A 49 -4.89 -14.77 1.33
C PRO A 49 -3.91 -14.61 2.50
N THR A 50 -2.62 -14.38 2.19
CA THR A 50 -1.56 -14.29 3.20
C THR A 50 -1.42 -12.88 3.78
N LYS A 51 -1.57 -11.84 2.96
CA LYS A 51 -1.31 -10.44 3.35
C LYS A 51 -2.58 -9.60 3.54
N GLY A 52 -3.73 -10.10 3.11
CA GLY A 52 -5.00 -9.37 3.12
C GLY A 52 -4.89 -7.99 2.47
N LYS A 53 -5.30 -6.95 3.20
CA LYS A 53 -5.26 -5.55 2.74
C LYS A 53 -3.83 -5.07 2.43
N ALA A 54 -2.80 -5.62 3.09
CA ALA A 54 -1.42 -5.23 2.90
C ALA A 54 -0.88 -5.64 1.51
N ALA A 55 -1.50 -6.62 0.84
CA ALA A 55 -1.11 -7.06 -0.51
C ALA A 55 -1.15 -5.93 -1.56
N PHE A 56 -1.98 -4.91 -1.34
CA PHE A 56 -2.20 -3.80 -2.27
C PHE A 56 -1.42 -2.53 -1.89
N VAL A 57 -0.71 -2.54 -0.76
CA VAL A 57 0.16 -1.45 -0.35
C VAL A 57 1.46 -1.54 -1.13
N HIS A 58 2.02 -0.39 -1.53
CA HIS A 58 3.31 -0.39 -2.19
C HIS A 58 4.40 -0.76 -1.18
N ARG A 59 5.38 -1.58 -1.58
CA ARG A 59 6.41 -2.09 -0.66
C ARG A 59 7.27 -0.98 -0.03
N ASN A 60 7.41 0.17 -0.71
CA ASN A 60 8.14 1.33 -0.17
C ASN A 60 7.26 2.25 0.68
N THR A 61 5.95 2.00 0.81
CA THR A 61 5.08 2.85 1.65
C THR A 61 5.54 2.78 3.10
N GLY A 62 5.94 3.93 3.66
CA GLY A 62 6.40 4.03 5.04
C GLY A 62 7.83 3.53 5.29
N ARG A 63 8.56 3.09 4.25
CA ARG A 63 9.98 2.76 4.36
C ARG A 63 10.78 4.06 4.46
N LYS A 64 11.59 4.20 5.50
CA LYS A 64 12.57 5.29 5.61
C LYS A 64 13.73 5.05 4.64
N THR A 65 14.19 6.11 3.99
CA THR A 65 15.42 6.08 3.18
C THR A 65 16.64 5.95 4.09
N VAL A 66 17.76 5.50 3.53
CA VAL A 66 19.02 5.33 4.28
C VAL A 66 19.56 6.65 4.83
N ASN A 67 19.35 7.74 4.08
CA ASN A 67 19.80 9.09 4.45
C ASN A 67 18.74 9.87 5.25
N CYS A 68 17.72 9.19 5.80
CA CYS A 68 16.68 9.85 6.57
C CYS A 68 17.23 10.25 7.95
N PHE A 69 17.02 11.50 8.35
CA PHE A 69 17.36 11.97 9.69
C PHE A 69 16.71 11.12 10.79
N THR A 70 17.43 10.95 11.89
CA THR A 70 16.89 10.26 13.07
C THR A 70 15.74 11.06 13.65
N THR A 71 14.85 10.37 14.37
CA THR A 71 13.74 11.01 15.07
C THR A 71 14.21 12.03 16.10
N GLU A 72 15.38 11.79 16.71
CA GLU A 72 16.01 12.69 17.67
C GLU A 72 16.43 14.02 17.02
N ILE A 73 17.10 13.96 15.87
CA ILE A 73 17.52 15.16 15.13
C ILE A 73 16.28 15.98 14.72
N ASN A 74 15.24 15.32 14.20
CA ASN A 74 14.00 15.99 13.83
C ASN A 74 13.33 16.69 15.03
N ASN A 75 13.26 16.03 16.18
CA ASN A 75 12.69 16.62 17.40
C ASN A 75 13.52 17.80 17.89
N LYS A 76 14.85 17.71 17.82
CA LYS A 76 15.75 18.81 18.20
C LYS A 76 15.55 20.03 17.30
N ILE A 77 15.37 19.83 16.00
CA ILE A 77 15.07 20.91 15.05
C ILE A 77 13.75 21.61 15.42
N ILE A 78 12.69 20.83 15.70
CA ILE A 78 11.38 21.37 16.10
C ILE A 78 11.49 22.18 17.40
N ILE A 79 12.19 21.65 18.41
CA ILE A 79 12.38 22.36 19.69
C ILE A 79 13.12 23.68 19.47
N LEU A 80 14.23 23.67 18.73
CA LEU A 80 15.01 24.88 18.47
C LEU A 80 14.21 25.95 17.72
N HIS A 81 13.39 25.54 16.75
CA HIS A 81 12.50 26.45 16.04
C HIS A 81 11.54 27.17 16.99
N HIS A 82 10.92 26.46 17.92
CA HIS A 82 9.96 27.04 18.87
C HIS A 82 10.60 27.84 20.01
N THR A 83 11.80 27.49 20.45
CA THR A 83 12.41 28.12 21.65
C THR A 83 13.39 29.23 21.36
N LYS A 84 14.09 29.20 20.21
CA LYS A 84 15.23 30.09 19.95
C LYS A 84 15.03 31.03 18.76
N TYR A 85 14.28 30.62 17.75
CA TYR A 85 14.22 31.31 16.46
C TYR A 85 12.83 31.86 16.10
N GLN A 86 11.85 31.68 16.98
CA GLN A 86 10.57 32.40 16.96
C GLN A 86 10.74 33.78 17.59
#